data_AF-A0A0Q7F7Q9-F1
#
_entry.id   AF-A0A0Q7F7Q9-F1
#
_cell.length_a   1.000
_cell.length_b   1.000
_cell.length_c   1.000
_cell.angle_alpha   90.00
_cell.angle_beta   90.00
_cell.angle_gamma   90.00
#
_symmetry.space_group_name_H-M   'P 1'
#
loop_
_entity.id
_entity.type
_entity.pdbx_description
1 polymer ?
#
loop_
_entity_poly.entity_id
_entity_poly.type
_entity_poly.pdbx_seq_one_letter_code
_entity_poly.pdbx_strand_id
1 'polypeptide(L)'
;MLANANLIVTARIGGKLVGIARAMTDFSFSCYLSDLAVTEEAKGCGIGGALIEALRQHLGPTVNVILSAVPKAVPFYQRIGMAALPDCFWYRRALARGKPAAALLHWLPHELQRHIHAAIHSPYRAGGARL
;
A
#
# COMPACT_ATOMS: atom_id res chain seq x y z
N MET A 1 4.52 0.07 -11.21
CA MET A 1 4.12 -0.37 -9.86
C MET A 1 5.33 -0.62 -8.96
N LEU A 2 6.39 -1.32 -9.43
CA LEU A 2 7.61 -1.52 -8.62
C LEU A 2 8.56 -0.31 -8.58
N ALA A 3 8.70 0.45 -9.68
CA ALA A 3 9.68 1.52 -9.82
C ALA A 3 9.61 2.64 -8.76
N ASN A 4 8.44 2.85 -8.15
CA ASN A 4 8.22 3.87 -7.12
C ASN A 4 7.98 3.27 -5.73
N ALA A 5 8.16 1.96 -5.56
CA ALA A 5 8.19 1.38 -4.24
C ALA A 5 9.57 1.67 -3.63
N ASN A 6 9.58 2.27 -2.45
CA ASN A 6 10.83 2.61 -1.76
C ASN A 6 11.21 1.58 -0.70
N LEU A 7 10.43 0.49 -0.53
CA LEU A 7 10.80 -0.67 0.25
C LEU A 7 10.28 -1.98 -0.39
N ILE A 8 11.19 -2.91 -0.68
CA ILE A 8 10.90 -4.24 -1.21
C ILE A 8 11.70 -5.27 -0.40
N VAL A 9 11.02 -6.29 0.11
CA VAL A 9 11.63 -7.44 0.78
C VAL A 9 11.28 -8.69 0.00
N THR A 10 12.26 -9.55 -0.25
CA THR A 10 12.07 -10.79 -1.02
C THR A 10 12.54 -12.01 -0.25
N ALA A 11 11.80 -13.11 -0.38
CA ALA A 11 12.21 -14.42 0.09
C ALA A 11 12.70 -15.25 -1.11
N ARG A 12 13.90 -15.83 -0.99
CA ARG A 12 14.50 -16.67 -2.04
C ARG A 12 14.97 -18.00 -1.47
N ILE A 13 14.71 -19.08 -2.21
CA ILE A 13 15.18 -20.44 -1.90
C ILE A 13 15.96 -20.94 -3.10
N GLY A 14 17.25 -21.29 -2.92
CA GLY A 14 18.12 -21.71 -4.02
C GLY A 14 18.21 -20.67 -5.14
N GLY A 15 18.19 -19.37 -4.80
CA GLY A 15 18.17 -18.27 -5.75
C GLY A 15 16.81 -17.98 -6.40
N LYS A 16 15.83 -18.89 -6.32
CA LYS A 16 14.47 -18.69 -6.85
C LYS A 16 13.65 -17.77 -5.94
N LEU A 17 12.95 -16.79 -6.51
CA LEU A 17 12.01 -15.94 -5.79
C LEU A 17 10.75 -16.73 -5.42
N VAL A 18 10.47 -16.84 -4.11
CA VAL A 18 9.32 -17.59 -3.57
C VAL A 18 8.35 -16.71 -2.79
N GLY A 19 8.72 -15.46 -2.50
CA GLY A 19 7.82 -14.49 -1.88
C GLY A 19 8.34 -13.07 -1.96
N ILE A 20 7.43 -12.12 -1.84
CA ILE A 20 7.69 -10.69 -1.92
C ILE A 20 6.75 -9.92 -0.98
N ALA A 21 7.31 -8.91 -0.32
CA ALA A 21 6.57 -7.82 0.32
C ALA A 21 7.00 -6.50 -0.33
N ARG A 22 6.02 -5.70 -0.74
CA ARG A 22 6.26 -4.37 -1.33
C ARG A 22 5.53 -3.31 -0.53
N ALA A 23 6.24 -2.28 -0.13
CA ALA A 23 5.69 -1.20 0.67
C ALA A 23 6.13 0.18 0.18
N MET A 24 5.41 1.19 0.67
CA MET A 24 5.75 2.61 0.55
C MET A 24 5.82 3.20 1.94
N THR A 25 6.92 3.87 2.27
CA THR A 25 7.15 4.39 3.61
C THR A 25 7.87 5.73 3.60
N ASP A 26 7.65 6.55 4.62
CA ASP A 26 8.43 7.75 4.93
C ASP A 26 9.62 7.45 5.87
N PHE A 27 9.79 6.19 6.28
CA PHE A 27 10.78 5.71 7.27
C PHE A 27 10.72 6.37 8.65
N SER A 28 9.67 7.14 8.95
CA SER A 28 9.59 7.91 10.19
C SER A 28 8.27 7.73 10.94
N PHE A 29 7.17 7.51 10.24
CA PHE A 29 5.83 7.48 10.83
C PHE A 29 4.96 6.39 10.23
N SER A 30 4.98 6.19 8.92
CA SER A 30 4.07 5.26 8.24
C SER A 30 4.70 4.44 7.14
N CYS A 31 4.20 3.23 7.00
CA CYS A 31 4.52 2.27 5.97
C CYS A 31 3.24 1.58 5.51
N TYR A 32 2.86 1.80 4.25
CA TYR A 32 1.76 1.07 3.63
C TYR A 32 2.29 -0.18 2.91
N LEU A 33 2.01 -1.37 3.47
CA LEU A 33 2.30 -2.65 2.85
C LEU A 33 1.27 -2.92 1.73
N SER A 34 1.69 -2.63 0.50
CA SER A 34 0.82 -2.64 -0.68
C SER A 34 0.59 -4.05 -1.23
N ASP A 35 1.64 -4.87 -1.27
CA ASP A 35 1.54 -6.26 -1.74
C ASP A 35 2.30 -7.20 -0.80
N LEU A 36 1.71 -8.37 -0.59
CA LEU A 36 2.34 -9.51 0.06
C LEU A 36 1.93 -10.76 -0.72
N ALA A 37 2.92 -11.48 -1.25
CA ALA A 37 2.68 -12.68 -2.03
C ALA A 37 3.73 -13.75 -1.71
N VAL A 38 3.29 -15.00 -1.71
CA VAL A 38 4.11 -16.21 -1.57
C VAL A 38 3.64 -17.19 -2.63
N THR A 39 4.57 -17.85 -3.32
CA THR A 39 4.24 -18.86 -4.34
C THR A 39 3.46 -20.01 -3.72
N GLU A 40 2.57 -20.64 -4.49
CA GLU A 40 1.69 -21.70 -3.96
C GLU A 40 2.49 -22.84 -3.30
N GLU A 41 3.62 -23.23 -3.88
CA GLU A 41 4.47 -24.31 -3.38
C GLU A 41 5.16 -23.98 -2.06
N ALA A 42 5.23 -22.69 -1.71
CA ALA A 42 5.91 -22.19 -0.51
C ALA A 42 4.93 -21.60 0.53
N LYS A 43 3.61 -21.68 0.27
CA LYS A 43 2.58 -21.27 1.22
C LYS A 43 2.52 -22.21 2.42
N GLY A 44 2.03 -21.70 3.55
CA GLY A 44 1.95 -22.45 4.80
C GLY A 44 3.27 -22.58 5.56
N CYS A 45 4.42 -22.29 4.93
CA CYS A 45 5.75 -22.36 5.55
C CYS A 45 6.14 -21.12 6.37
N GLY A 46 5.20 -20.23 6.71
CA GLY A 46 5.48 -19.01 7.50
C GLY A 46 6.15 -17.85 6.74
N ILE A 47 6.46 -18.01 5.44
CA ILE A 47 7.19 -17.00 4.64
C ILE A 47 6.50 -15.63 4.66
N GLY A 48 5.17 -15.58 4.57
CA GLY A 48 4.43 -14.32 4.61
C GLY A 48 4.67 -13.52 5.90
N GLY A 49 4.71 -14.21 7.04
CA GLY A 49 5.03 -13.59 8.33
C GLY A 49 6.49 -13.15 8.41
N ALA A 50 7.42 -13.98 7.94
CA ALA A 50 8.85 -13.66 7.90
C ALA A 50 9.15 -12.43 7.02
N LEU A 51 8.46 -12.27 5.88
CA LEU A 51 8.58 -11.09 5.03
C LEU A 51 8.12 -9.82 5.75
N ILE A 52 7.00 -9.88 6.48
CA ILE A 52 6.51 -8.74 7.27
C ILE A 52 7.48 -8.42 8.41
N GLU A 53 8.00 -9.44 9.09
CA GLU A 53 8.93 -9.26 10.19
C GLU A 53 10.25 -8.64 9.73
N ALA A 54 10.83 -9.14 8.64
CA ALA A 54 12.02 -8.53 8.04
C ALA A 54 11.79 -7.07 7.62
N LEU A 55 10.60 -6.76 7.09
CA LEU A 55 10.19 -5.39 6.81
C LEU A 55 10.12 -4.53 8.09
N ARG A 56 9.53 -5.04 9.17
CA ARG A 56 9.45 -4.34 10.46
C ARG A 56 10.82 -4.11 11.09
N GLN A 57 11.72 -5.08 10.99
CA GLN A 57 13.10 -4.95 11.47
C GLN A 57 13.85 -3.82 10.75
N HIS A 58 13.63 -3.67 9.44
CA HIS A 58 14.23 -2.59 8.68
C HIS A 58 13.65 -1.20 9.04
N LEU A 59 12.35 -1.13 9.32
CA LEU A 59 11.67 0.13 9.66
C LEU A 59 11.88 0.56 11.12
N GLY A 60 12.08 -0.39 12.02
CA GLY A 60 12.07 -0.15 13.46
C GLY A 60 10.66 -0.02 14.05
N PRO A 61 10.57 0.07 15.39
CA PRO A 61 9.29 -0.01 16.12
C PRO A 61 8.43 1.27 16.05
N THR A 62 8.99 2.39 15.58
CA THR A 62 8.32 3.70 15.58
C THR A 62 7.54 3.98 14.30
N VAL A 63 7.63 3.10 13.30
CA VAL A 63 6.92 3.24 12.02
C VAL A 63 5.69 2.34 12.00
N ASN A 64 4.52 2.93 11.76
CA ASN A 64 3.29 2.17 11.62
C ASN A 64 3.30 1.34 10.33
N VAL A 65 2.96 0.05 10.40
CA VAL A 65 2.76 -0.80 9.21
C VAL A 65 1.27 -1.07 9.00
N ILE A 66 0.73 -0.56 7.89
CA ILE A 66 -0.71 -0.58 7.59
C ILE A 66 -0.94 -1.30 6.26
N LEU A 67 -2.02 -2.07 6.17
CA LEU A 67 -2.45 -2.76 4.95
C LEU A 67 -3.96 -2.87 4.86
N SER A 68 -4.46 -3.13 3.65
CA SER A 68 -5.84 -3.55 3.41
C SER A 68 -5.87 -5.06 3.21
N ALA A 69 -6.63 -5.77 4.04
CA ALA A 69 -6.78 -7.22 3.95
C ALA A 69 -8.09 -7.58 3.23
N VAL A 70 -8.02 -8.58 2.35
CA VAL A 70 -9.24 -9.30 1.93
C VAL A 70 -9.78 -10.14 3.09
N PRO A 71 -11.10 -10.38 3.20
CA PRO A 71 -11.69 -11.07 4.36
C PRO A 71 -11.00 -12.39 4.74
N LYS A 72 -10.67 -13.22 3.74
CA LYS A 72 -9.98 -14.51 3.92
C LYS A 72 -8.57 -14.40 4.54
N ALA A 73 -7.93 -13.23 4.45
CA ALA A 73 -6.58 -13.01 4.96
C ALA A 73 -6.56 -12.39 6.37
N VAL A 74 -7.69 -11.89 6.88
CA VAL A 74 -7.78 -11.27 8.22
C VAL A 74 -7.24 -12.19 9.34
N PRO A 75 -7.61 -13.49 9.40
CA PRO A 75 -7.10 -14.37 10.45
C PRO A 75 -5.57 -14.55 10.40
N PHE A 76 -4.95 -14.42 9.23
CA PHE A 76 -3.50 -14.47 9.10
C PHE A 76 -2.83 -13.27 9.79
N TYR A 77 -3.31 -12.05 9.52
CA TYR A 77 -2.75 -10.83 10.10
C TYR A 77 -2.96 -10.75 11.62
N GLN A 78 -4.13 -11.17 12.10
CA GLN A 78 -4.40 -11.25 13.55
C GLN A 78 -3.45 -12.22 14.25
N ARG A 79 -3.18 -13.39 13.64
CA ARG A 79 -2.27 -14.40 14.21
C ARG A 79 -0.84 -13.90 14.37
N ILE A 80 -0.38 -13.02 13.48
CA ILE A 80 0.97 -12.43 13.56
C ILE A 80 1.00 -11.12 14.37
N GLY A 81 -0.06 -10.84 15.14
CA GLY A 81 -0.09 -9.73 16.10
C GLY A 81 -0.47 -8.36 15.50
N MET A 82 -0.98 -8.30 14.27
CA MET A 82 -1.51 -7.05 13.71
C MET A 82 -2.94 -6.81 14.21
N ALA A 83 -3.17 -5.64 14.80
CA ALA A 83 -4.50 -5.19 15.18
C ALA A 83 -5.29 -4.67 13.97
N ALA A 84 -6.60 -4.90 13.95
CA ALA A 84 -7.49 -4.27 12.99
C ALA A 84 -7.71 -2.80 13.39
N LEU A 85 -7.77 -1.90 12.39
CA LEU A 85 -8.09 -0.49 12.58
C LEU A 85 -9.56 -0.26 12.19
N PRO A 86 -10.48 -0.07 13.15
CA PRO A 86 -11.91 0.09 12.86
C PRO A 86 -12.21 1.43 12.16
N ASP A 87 -11.47 2.49 12.50
CA ASP A 87 -11.66 3.85 11.97
C ASP A 87 -10.77 4.16 10.75
N CYS A 88 -10.56 3.17 9.89
CA CYS A 88 -9.80 3.32 8.66
C CYS A 88 -10.71 3.74 7.49
N PHE A 89 -10.42 4.88 6.88
CA PHE A 89 -11.18 5.42 5.75
C PHE A 89 -10.35 5.32 4.47
N TRP A 90 -10.97 4.86 3.39
CA TRP A 90 -10.30 4.72 2.10
C TRP A 90 -11.10 5.30 0.94
N TYR A 91 -10.42 5.67 -0.13
CA TYR A 91 -11.05 5.83 -1.45
C TYR A 91 -10.72 4.59 -2.28
N ARG A 92 -11.78 3.89 -2.72
CA ARG A 92 -11.58 2.77 -3.64
C ARG A 92 -11.05 3.31 -4.96
N ARG A 93 -9.91 2.79 -5.42
CA ARG A 93 -9.36 3.10 -6.74
C ARG A 93 -10.42 2.82 -7.81
N ALA A 94 -10.81 3.84 -8.58
CA ALA A 94 -11.63 3.65 -9.75
C ALA A 94 -10.81 2.91 -10.82
N LEU A 95 -11.31 1.77 -11.31
CA LEU A 95 -10.87 1.24 -12.59
C LEU A 95 -11.32 2.25 -13.67
N ALA A 96 -10.55 2.43 -14.75
CA ALA A 96 -10.58 3.56 -15.69
C ALA A 96 -11.94 3.91 -16.40
N ARG A 97 -13.07 3.43 -15.91
CA ARG A 97 -14.44 3.77 -16.31
C ARG A 97 -15.25 4.43 -15.18
N GLY A 98 -14.60 5.25 -14.34
CA GLY A 98 -15.26 6.01 -13.27
C GLY A 98 -15.41 7.49 -13.64
N LYS A 99 -16.56 8.10 -13.31
CA LYS A 99 -16.81 9.55 -13.43
C LYS A 99 -15.61 10.36 -12.90
N PRO A 100 -15.28 11.52 -13.50
CA PRO A 100 -14.23 12.39 -12.95
C PRO A 100 -14.53 12.69 -11.49
N ALA A 101 -13.49 12.82 -10.68
CA ALA A 101 -13.54 13.30 -9.31
C ALA A 101 -13.95 14.78 -9.30
N ALA A 102 -15.16 15.08 -9.76
CA ALA A 102 -15.74 16.39 -9.71
C ALA A 102 -16.21 16.63 -8.29
N ALA A 103 -15.63 17.68 -7.69
CA ALA A 103 -16.06 18.35 -6.48
C ALA A 103 -15.74 17.68 -5.13
N LEU A 104 -14.46 17.37 -4.86
CA LEU A 104 -14.00 17.04 -3.50
C LEU A 104 -13.99 18.25 -2.53
N LEU A 105 -14.15 19.47 -3.04
CA LEU A 105 -14.00 20.72 -2.25
C LEU A 105 -15.24 21.64 -2.33
N HIS A 106 -16.37 21.20 -2.89
CA HIS A 106 -17.57 22.06 -3.02
C HIS A 106 -18.12 22.55 -1.67
N TRP A 107 -17.83 21.82 -0.60
CA TRP A 107 -18.19 22.17 0.76
C TRP A 107 -17.25 23.21 1.41
N LEU A 108 -16.13 23.55 0.75
CA LEU A 108 -15.20 24.60 1.20
C LEU A 108 -15.53 25.94 0.53
N PRO A 109 -15.36 27.08 1.24
CA PRO A 109 -15.43 28.40 0.64
C PRO A 109 -14.47 28.56 -0.54
N HIS A 110 -14.91 29.24 -1.61
CA HIS A 110 -14.17 29.39 -2.87
C HIS A 110 -12.75 29.95 -2.69
N GLU A 111 -12.55 30.79 -1.67
CA GLU A 111 -11.22 31.31 -1.33
C GLU A 111 -10.26 30.24 -0.82
N LEU A 112 -10.74 29.27 -0.03
CA LEU A 112 -9.93 28.18 0.50
C LEU A 112 -9.63 27.12 -0.58
N GLN A 113 -10.57 26.90 -1.50
CA GLN A 113 -10.36 26.01 -2.65
C GLN A 113 -9.14 26.42 -3.49
N ARG A 114 -8.87 27.73 -3.60
CA ARG A 114 -7.74 28.27 -4.39
C ARG A 114 -6.37 28.09 -3.73
N HIS A 115 -6.31 27.86 -2.42
CA HIS A 115 -5.04 27.73 -1.68
C HIS A 115 -4.61 26.29 -1.44
N ILE A 116 -5.48 25.30 -1.70
CA ILE A 116 -5.13 23.88 -1.65
C ILE A 116 -4.42 23.52 -2.97
N HIS A 117 -3.14 23.87 -3.05
CA HIS A 117 -2.28 23.40 -4.13
C HIS A 117 -1.81 22.00 -3.81
N ALA A 118 -2.33 21.01 -4.52
CA ALA A 118 -1.71 19.70 -4.52
C ALA A 118 -0.39 19.83 -5.29
N ALA A 119 0.74 19.90 -4.58
CA ALA A 119 2.07 19.77 -5.17
C ALA A 119 2.28 18.31 -5.62
N ILE A 120 1.46 17.86 -6.58
CA ILE A 120 1.54 16.53 -7.15
C ILE A 120 2.51 16.62 -8.30
N HIS A 121 3.76 16.18 -8.11
CA HIS A 121 4.52 15.62 -9.22
C HIS A 121 3.87 14.27 -9.60
N SER A 122 2.68 14.36 -10.20
CA SER A 122 1.98 13.21 -10.74
C SER A 122 2.55 12.93 -12.12
N PRO A 123 3.17 11.76 -12.37
CA PRO A 123 3.44 11.32 -13.75
C PRO A 123 2.14 11.06 -14.52
N TYR A 124 0.98 11.06 -13.85
CA TYR A 124 -0.34 10.92 -14.46
C TYR A 124 -0.87 12.29 -14.91
N ARG A 125 -0.29 12.85 -15.97
CA ARG A 125 -1.04 13.80 -16.81
C ARG A 125 -2.15 12.99 -17.47
N ALA A 126 -3.40 13.43 -17.34
CA ALA A 126 -4.49 12.93 -18.16
C ALA A 126 -4.16 13.22 -19.63
N GLY A 127 -3.48 12.28 -20.28
CA GLY A 127 -3.17 12.33 -21.69
C GLY A 127 -4.47 12.22 -22.47
N GLY A 128 -4.82 13.30 -23.18
CA GLY A 128 -5.89 13.29 -24.16
C GLY A 128 -5.66 12.15 -25.15
N ALA A 129 -6.70 11.37 -25.37
CA ALA A 129 -6.73 10.37 -26.42
C ALA A 129 -6.47 11.07 -27.77
N ARG A 130 -5.37 10.68 -28.41
CA ARG A 130 -5.24 10.68 -29.86
C ARG A 130 -4.76 9.30 -30.25
N LEU A 131 -5.72 8.50 -30.73
CA LEU A 131 -5.52 7.55 -31.81
C LEU A 131 -6.29 8.11 -33.00
#